data_AF-A0A956N444-F1
#
_entry.id   AF-A0A956N444-F1
#
_cell.length_a   1.000
_cell.length_b   1.000
_cell.length_c   1.000
_cell.angle_alpha   90.00
_cell.angle_beta   90.00
_cell.angle_gamma   90.00
#
_symmetry.space_group_name_H-M   'P 1'
#
loop_
_entity.id
_entity.type
_entity.pdbx_description
1 polymer ?
#
loop_
_entity_poly.entity_id
_entity_poly.type
_entity_poly.pdbx_seq_one_letter_code
_entity_poly.pdbx_strand_id
1 'polypeptide(L)'
;MTSRPRLFPAQTLGAGLATGLLLALGYAPIGWSPVAFVAFAPLLLALESLADEARAGRPAKARAFGAGWAAGLVLYVWLLWWIVVLDSPTLTIPWVRWLAPFLIAAFMALYWGLASLAYVFVRARTRAPAYVIAPAAFTVMELVRGRGELGFPWGEIGYTQVAFLPSLQFAAVAGVSGVGFWVVATGALVALAARERRGRWIFLAALLALGPTLWGAYRLASATDRGPSIRVALVQPNVRNDEKWLPENREAIFEELAELSREGVRQGAEIVLWPETAAPCYLLKDGRWLPWVQALADSLDVPMFLGTTDYEIVQEGNERWVTYSNAGVLFDRRGDLTGRMDKIRLVPFGEYVPFSRWIPLLRKVDFGEA
;
A
#
# COMPACT_ATOMS: atom_id res chain seq x y z
N MET A 1 -4.45 -38.21 -33.56
CA MET A 1 -4.32 -37.89 -32.12
C MET A 1 -4.12 -36.38 -31.96
N THR A 2 -5.21 -35.63 -31.81
CA THR A 2 -5.16 -34.19 -31.53
C THR A 2 -4.80 -34.00 -30.05
N SER A 3 -3.54 -33.69 -29.76
CA SER A 3 -3.13 -33.30 -28.41
C SER A 3 -3.96 -32.09 -27.98
N ARG A 4 -4.83 -32.26 -26.98
CA ARG A 4 -5.55 -31.13 -26.39
C ARG A 4 -4.51 -30.08 -25.98
N PRO A 5 -4.60 -28.83 -26.44
CA PRO A 5 -3.67 -27.80 -26.02
C PRO A 5 -3.69 -27.73 -24.49
N ARG A 6 -2.52 -27.89 -23.85
CA ARG A 6 -2.41 -27.74 -22.40
C ARG A 6 -2.90 -26.34 -22.05
N LEU A 7 -3.85 -26.25 -21.12
CA LEU A 7 -4.42 -24.98 -20.66
C LEU A 7 -3.34 -24.01 -20.18
N PHE A 8 -2.20 -24.52 -19.68
CA PHE A 8 -1.03 -23.75 -19.27
C PHE A 8 0.28 -24.43 -19.72
N PRO A 9 0.98 -23.94 -20.75
CA PRO A 9 2.34 -24.35 -21.06
C PRO A 9 3.25 -23.96 -19.90
N ALA A 10 4.08 -24.90 -19.42
CA ALA A 10 4.97 -24.68 -18.27
C ALA A 10 5.86 -23.44 -18.44
N GLN A 11 6.24 -23.12 -19.68
CA GLN A 11 7.06 -21.95 -20.02
C GLN A 11 6.32 -20.62 -19.78
N THR A 12 5.03 -20.51 -20.11
CA THR A 12 4.25 -19.28 -19.92
C THR A 12 4.00 -19.03 -18.44
N LEU A 13 3.65 -20.09 -17.70
CA LEU A 13 3.46 -19.98 -16.25
C LEU A 13 4.79 -19.66 -15.55
N GLY A 14 5.88 -20.33 -15.94
CA GLY A 14 7.22 -20.07 -15.42
C GLY A 14 7.68 -18.62 -15.62
N ALA A 15 7.35 -18.01 -16.76
CA ALA A 15 7.61 -16.58 -17.00
C ALA A 15 6.85 -15.66 -16.03
N GLY A 16 5.59 -16.00 -15.71
CA GLY A 16 4.81 -15.30 -14.70
C GLY A 16 5.44 -15.42 -13.32
N LEU A 17 5.73 -16.65 -12.88
CA LEU A 17 6.37 -16.90 -11.58
C LEU A 17 7.71 -16.17 -11.43
N ALA A 18 8.57 -16.22 -12.47
CA ALA A 18 9.84 -15.52 -12.49
C ALA A 18 9.66 -14.00 -12.34
N THR A 19 8.67 -13.42 -13.01
CA THR A 19 8.37 -11.98 -12.91
C THR A 19 7.95 -11.59 -11.50
N GLY A 20 7.07 -12.38 -10.87
CA GLY A 20 6.64 -12.15 -9.48
C GLY A 20 7.81 -12.23 -8.49
N LEU A 21 8.67 -13.25 -8.62
CA LEU A 21 9.87 -13.41 -7.79
C LEU A 21 10.86 -12.25 -7.97
N LEU A 22 11.15 -11.87 -9.22
CA LEU A 22 12.07 -10.77 -9.50
C LEU A 22 11.54 -9.44 -8.94
N LEU A 23 10.24 -9.17 -9.08
CA LEU A 23 9.65 -7.96 -8.50
C LEU A 23 9.68 -7.95 -6.98
N ALA A 24 9.46 -9.10 -6.33
CA ALA A 24 9.52 -9.21 -4.87
C ALA A 24 10.87 -8.72 -4.30
N LEU A 25 11.98 -8.96 -5.01
CA LEU A 25 13.31 -8.46 -4.65
C LEU A 25 13.40 -6.93 -4.64
N GLY A 26 12.55 -6.23 -5.39
CA GLY A 26 12.50 -4.77 -5.42
C GLY A 26 11.75 -4.15 -4.24
N TYR A 27 10.95 -4.92 -3.51
CA TYR A 27 10.23 -4.44 -2.33
C TYR A 27 11.02 -4.64 -1.04
N ALA A 28 10.63 -3.90 0.00
CA ALA A 28 11.13 -4.16 1.35
C ALA A 28 10.83 -5.62 1.78
N PRO A 29 11.72 -6.25 2.58
CA PRO A 29 12.94 -5.68 3.17
C PRO A 29 14.16 -5.69 2.25
N ILE A 30 14.10 -6.30 1.06
CA ILE A 30 15.28 -6.45 0.18
C ILE A 30 15.62 -5.13 -0.52
N GLY A 31 14.64 -4.47 -1.13
CA GLY A 31 14.80 -3.14 -1.71
C GLY A 31 15.79 -3.06 -2.88
N TRP A 32 15.99 -4.12 -3.66
CA TRP A 32 16.90 -4.11 -4.80
C TRP A 32 16.26 -3.44 -6.03
N SER A 33 16.00 -2.13 -5.97
CA SER A 33 15.25 -1.37 -6.99
C SER A 33 15.67 -1.60 -8.46
N PRO A 34 16.97 -1.74 -8.81
CA PRO A 34 17.39 -2.00 -10.20
C PRO A 34 16.77 -3.25 -10.84
N VAL A 35 16.49 -4.30 -10.05
CA VAL A 35 15.92 -5.54 -10.58
C VAL A 35 14.52 -5.34 -11.17
N ALA A 36 13.76 -4.37 -10.65
CA ALA A 36 12.39 -4.12 -11.08
C ALA A 36 12.32 -3.66 -12.55
N PHE A 37 13.36 -2.96 -13.05
CA PHE A 37 13.45 -2.52 -14.44
C PHE A 37 13.54 -3.67 -15.44
N VAL A 38 14.04 -4.83 -15.02
CA VAL A 38 14.14 -6.04 -15.85
C VAL A 38 13.11 -7.10 -15.48
N ALA A 39 12.49 -6.99 -14.30
CA ALA A 39 11.63 -8.02 -13.73
C ALA A 39 10.41 -8.37 -14.58
N PHE A 40 9.85 -7.40 -15.32
CA PHE A 40 8.72 -7.63 -16.23
C PHE A 40 9.08 -8.34 -17.54
N ALA A 41 10.37 -8.42 -17.89
CA ALA A 41 10.79 -8.94 -19.18
C ALA A 41 10.33 -10.40 -19.45
N PRO A 42 10.42 -11.35 -18.49
CA PRO A 42 9.95 -12.72 -18.71
C PRO A 42 8.46 -12.78 -19.06
N LEU A 43 7.60 -12.13 -18.25
CA LEU A 43 6.16 -12.10 -18.51
C LEU A 43 5.86 -11.45 -19.87
N LEU A 44 6.45 -10.30 -20.19
CA LEU A 44 6.17 -9.60 -21.44
C LEU A 44 6.66 -10.37 -22.68
N LEU A 45 7.76 -11.12 -22.59
CA LEU A 45 8.19 -12.06 -23.65
C LEU A 45 7.14 -13.16 -23.91
N ALA A 46 6.59 -13.73 -22.83
CA ALA A 46 5.53 -14.74 -22.93
C ALA A 46 4.24 -14.14 -23.52
N LEU A 47 3.85 -12.94 -23.07
CA LEU A 47 2.66 -12.25 -23.56
C LEU A 47 2.79 -11.80 -25.03
N GLU A 48 3.98 -11.39 -25.48
CA GLU A 48 4.22 -11.11 -26.90
C GLU A 48 4.05 -12.35 -27.77
N SER A 49 4.58 -13.49 -27.34
CA SER A 49 4.37 -14.77 -28.03
C SER A 49 2.88 -15.10 -28.11
N LEU A 50 2.15 -14.96 -26.99
CA LEU A 50 0.71 -15.18 -26.93
C LEU A 50 -0.10 -14.20 -27.79
N ALA A 51 0.35 -12.95 -27.93
CA ALA A 51 -0.27 -11.97 -28.81
C ALA A 51 -0.14 -12.35 -30.29
N ASP A 52 1.00 -12.92 -30.71
CA ASP A 52 1.15 -13.48 -32.05
C ASP A 52 0.25 -14.69 -32.28
N GLU A 53 0.12 -15.57 -31.28
CA GLU A 53 -0.80 -16.71 -31.37
C GLU A 53 -2.25 -16.24 -31.52
N ALA A 54 -2.66 -15.26 -30.72
CA ALA A 54 -3.98 -14.66 -30.79
C ALA A 54 -4.25 -13.99 -32.15
N ARG A 55 -3.24 -13.32 -32.73
CA ARG A 55 -3.31 -12.74 -34.08
C ARG A 55 -3.49 -13.81 -35.15
N ALA A 56 -2.89 -14.99 -34.95
CA ALA A 56 -3.06 -16.17 -35.81
C ALA A 56 -4.35 -16.98 -35.50
N GLY A 57 -5.27 -16.45 -34.70
CA GLY A 57 -6.54 -17.12 -34.38
C GLY A 57 -6.43 -18.27 -33.36
N ARG A 58 -5.27 -18.45 -32.72
CA ARG A 58 -5.05 -19.50 -31.72
C ARG A 58 -5.50 -19.05 -30.31
N PRO A 59 -5.99 -19.97 -29.46
CA PRO A 59 -6.54 -19.61 -28.14
C PRO A 59 -5.45 -19.18 -27.15
N ALA A 60 -5.33 -17.88 -26.85
CA ALA A 60 -4.28 -17.34 -25.97
C ALA A 60 -4.78 -16.71 -24.66
N LYS A 61 -6.09 -16.41 -24.55
CA LYS A 61 -6.67 -15.60 -23.46
C LYS A 61 -6.42 -16.20 -22.07
N ALA A 62 -6.76 -17.48 -21.88
CA ALA A 62 -6.60 -18.16 -20.58
C ALA A 62 -5.12 -18.23 -20.16
N ARG A 63 -4.21 -18.43 -21.11
CA ARG A 63 -2.76 -18.47 -20.87
C ARG A 63 -2.21 -17.09 -20.50
N ALA A 64 -2.69 -16.03 -21.15
CA ALA A 64 -2.32 -14.66 -20.83
C ALA A 64 -2.78 -14.28 -19.42
N PHE A 65 -4.04 -14.56 -19.09
CA PHE A 65 -4.60 -14.34 -17.77
C PHE A 65 -3.83 -15.14 -16.70
N GLY A 66 -3.62 -16.44 -16.92
CA GLY A 66 -2.94 -17.31 -15.96
C GLY A 66 -1.49 -16.91 -15.70
N ALA A 67 -0.76 -16.46 -16.72
CA ALA A 67 0.61 -15.98 -16.55
C ALA A 67 0.69 -14.69 -15.72
N GLY A 68 -0.19 -13.72 -16.00
CA GLY A 68 -0.30 -12.49 -15.22
C GLY A 68 -0.75 -12.76 -13.79
N TRP A 69 -1.77 -13.61 -13.62
CA TRP A 69 -2.28 -14.00 -12.31
C TRP A 69 -1.21 -14.71 -11.47
N ALA A 70 -0.44 -15.62 -12.07
CA ALA A 70 0.67 -16.28 -11.37
C ALA A 70 1.77 -15.30 -10.94
N ALA A 71 2.10 -14.31 -11.78
CA ALA A 71 3.05 -13.25 -11.43
C ALA A 71 2.56 -12.43 -10.24
N GLY A 72 1.30 -11.97 -10.29
CA GLY A 72 0.69 -11.22 -9.19
C GLY A 72 0.58 -12.05 -7.91
N LEU A 73 0.20 -13.33 -8.01
CA LEU A 73 0.02 -14.20 -6.85
C LEU A 73 1.33 -14.38 -6.08
N VAL A 74 2.42 -14.71 -6.78
CA VAL A 74 3.74 -14.82 -6.16
C VAL A 74 4.15 -13.53 -5.47
N LEU A 75 3.97 -12.40 -6.16
CA LEU A 75 4.30 -11.09 -5.61
C LEU A 75 3.48 -10.77 -4.35
N TYR A 76 2.16 -10.94 -4.38
CA TYR A 76 1.31 -10.55 -3.25
C TYR A 76 1.36 -11.55 -2.09
N VAL A 77 1.60 -12.83 -2.34
CA VAL A 77 1.93 -13.77 -1.24
C VAL A 77 3.20 -13.33 -0.53
N TRP A 78 4.21 -12.90 -1.27
CA TRP A 78 5.41 -12.31 -0.69
C TRP A 78 5.12 -11.01 0.05
N LEU A 79 4.28 -10.12 -0.47
CA LEU A 79 4.05 -8.81 0.16
C LEU A 79 3.10 -8.82 1.35
N LEU A 80 2.21 -9.82 1.44
CA LEU A 80 1.15 -9.89 2.45
C LEU A 80 1.40 -10.95 3.52
N TRP A 81 2.59 -11.55 3.54
CA TRP A 81 2.94 -12.56 4.55
C TRP A 81 2.76 -12.04 5.99
N TRP A 82 3.00 -10.74 6.21
CA TRP A 82 2.92 -10.11 7.52
C TRP A 82 1.51 -10.14 8.13
N ILE A 83 0.46 -10.29 7.32
CA ILE A 83 -0.91 -10.44 7.82
C ILE A 83 -1.03 -11.68 8.71
N VAL A 84 -0.28 -12.73 8.42
CA VAL A 84 -0.27 -14.00 9.19
C VAL A 84 0.25 -13.79 10.61
N VAL A 85 1.05 -12.75 10.88
CA VAL A 85 1.65 -12.50 12.19
C VAL A 85 0.99 -11.34 12.95
N LEU A 86 -0.11 -10.80 12.42
CA LEU A 86 -0.89 -9.79 13.12
C LEU A 86 -1.51 -10.34 14.40
N ASP A 87 -1.45 -9.55 15.46
CA ASP A 87 -2.07 -9.83 16.74
C ASP A 87 -3.55 -9.42 16.70
N SER A 88 -4.40 -10.34 16.25
CA SER A 88 -5.85 -10.14 16.09
C SER A 88 -6.62 -11.35 16.59
N PRO A 89 -7.72 -11.15 17.35
CA PRO A 89 -8.59 -12.24 17.79
C PRO A 89 -9.08 -13.14 16.64
N THR A 90 -9.35 -12.57 15.46
CA THR A 90 -9.84 -13.32 14.29
C THR A 90 -8.79 -14.25 13.69
N LEU A 91 -7.51 -13.88 13.81
CA LEU A 91 -6.39 -14.66 13.28
C LEU A 91 -5.93 -15.77 14.24
N THR A 92 -6.57 -15.91 15.41
CA THR A 92 -6.39 -17.08 16.28
C THR A 92 -6.93 -18.36 15.63
N ILE A 93 -7.88 -18.25 14.69
CA ILE A 93 -8.43 -19.38 13.95
C ILE A 93 -7.42 -19.83 12.88
N PRO A 94 -6.84 -21.05 12.97
CA PRO A 94 -5.69 -21.42 12.13
C PRO A 94 -5.95 -21.36 10.62
N TRP A 95 -7.12 -21.81 10.15
CA TRP A 95 -7.41 -21.78 8.73
C TRP A 95 -7.65 -20.35 8.21
N VAL A 96 -8.26 -19.46 9.00
CA VAL A 96 -8.45 -18.04 8.64
C VAL A 96 -7.09 -17.37 8.49
N ARG A 97 -6.19 -17.61 9.46
CA ARG A 97 -4.83 -17.06 9.50
C ARG A 97 -4.04 -17.28 8.21
N TRP A 98 -4.15 -18.46 7.61
CA TRP A 98 -3.41 -18.79 6.37
C TRP A 98 -4.23 -18.53 5.11
N LEU A 99 -5.52 -18.86 5.11
CA LEU A 99 -6.37 -18.78 3.93
C LEU A 99 -6.72 -17.34 3.56
N ALA A 100 -7.01 -16.47 4.54
CA ALA A 100 -7.45 -15.11 4.26
C ALA A 100 -6.38 -14.28 3.51
N PRO A 101 -5.12 -14.14 3.99
CA PRO A 101 -4.09 -13.45 3.23
C PRO A 101 -3.79 -14.07 1.86
N PHE A 102 -3.88 -15.40 1.73
CA PHE A 102 -3.76 -16.06 0.43
C PHE A 102 -4.90 -15.65 -0.53
N LEU A 103 -6.15 -15.60 -0.05
CA LEU A 103 -7.30 -15.16 -0.83
C LEU A 103 -7.20 -13.68 -1.22
N ILE A 104 -6.70 -12.82 -0.33
CA ILE A 104 -6.41 -11.41 -0.65
C ILE A 104 -5.35 -11.33 -1.75
N ALA A 105 -4.25 -12.07 -1.63
CA ALA A 105 -3.21 -12.13 -2.65
C ALA A 105 -3.75 -12.64 -4.00
N ALA A 106 -4.57 -13.69 -3.99
CA ALA A 106 -5.21 -14.25 -5.17
C ALA A 106 -6.20 -13.26 -5.82
N PHE A 107 -6.94 -12.51 -5.01
CA PHE A 107 -7.82 -11.43 -5.47
C PHE A 107 -7.03 -10.29 -6.12
N MET A 108 -5.97 -9.80 -5.47
CA MET A 108 -5.11 -8.76 -6.04
C MET A 108 -4.40 -9.23 -7.32
N ALA A 109 -4.07 -10.51 -7.42
CA ALA A 109 -3.49 -11.11 -8.61
C ALA A 109 -4.46 -11.14 -9.81
N LEU A 110 -5.78 -11.07 -9.60
CA LEU A 110 -6.76 -11.00 -10.69
C LEU A 110 -6.49 -9.78 -11.58
N TYR A 111 -6.14 -8.64 -10.99
CA TYR A 111 -5.82 -7.41 -11.71
C TYR A 111 -4.60 -7.57 -12.62
N TRP A 112 -3.61 -8.37 -12.23
CA TRP A 112 -2.46 -8.71 -13.07
C TRP A 112 -2.83 -9.64 -14.23
N GLY A 113 -3.71 -10.62 -13.97
CA GLY A 113 -4.30 -11.46 -15.01
C GLY A 113 -5.10 -10.65 -16.02
N LEU A 114 -5.91 -9.70 -15.55
CA LEU A 114 -6.70 -8.78 -16.38
C LEU A 114 -5.80 -7.83 -17.18
N ALA A 115 -4.75 -7.26 -16.59
CA ALA A 115 -3.76 -6.45 -17.29
C ALA A 115 -3.09 -7.24 -18.44
N SER A 116 -2.71 -8.49 -18.17
CA SER A 116 -2.08 -9.38 -19.15
C SER A 116 -3.04 -9.79 -20.27
N LEU A 117 -4.31 -10.02 -19.94
CA LEU A 117 -5.36 -10.27 -20.92
C LEU A 117 -5.61 -9.03 -21.81
N ALA A 118 -5.71 -7.84 -21.20
CA ALA A 118 -5.89 -6.59 -21.91
C ALA A 118 -4.71 -6.31 -22.86
N TYR A 119 -3.48 -6.53 -22.37
CA TYR A 119 -2.27 -6.43 -23.18
C TYR A 119 -2.34 -7.31 -24.43
N VAL A 120 -2.59 -8.62 -24.28
CA VAL A 120 -2.68 -9.56 -25.41
C VAL A 120 -3.83 -9.19 -26.34
N PHE A 121 -4.97 -8.77 -25.79
CA PHE A 121 -6.14 -8.36 -26.59
C PHE A 121 -5.82 -7.17 -27.52
N VAL A 122 -5.16 -6.14 -26.99
CA VAL A 122 -4.79 -4.92 -27.75
C VAL A 122 -3.63 -5.20 -28.70
N ARG A 123 -2.58 -5.90 -28.24
CA ARG A 123 -1.41 -6.26 -29.08
C ARG A 123 -1.76 -7.18 -30.25
N ALA A 124 -2.77 -8.04 -30.11
CA ALA A 124 -3.23 -8.90 -31.21
C ALA A 124 -3.95 -8.10 -32.32
N ARG A 125 -4.61 -6.98 -31.97
CA ARG A 125 -5.45 -6.17 -32.89
C ARG A 125 -4.76 -4.92 -33.44
N THR A 126 -3.68 -4.49 -32.80
CA THR A 126 -3.02 -3.22 -33.12
C THR A 126 -1.52 -3.43 -33.33
N ARG A 127 -0.86 -2.44 -33.95
CA ARG A 127 0.60 -2.37 -34.04
C ARG A 127 1.22 -1.43 -33.00
N ALA A 128 0.43 -0.86 -32.09
CA ALA A 128 0.91 0.04 -31.05
C ALA A 128 1.97 -0.65 -30.17
N PRO A 129 3.09 -0.01 -29.83
CA PRO A 129 4.25 -0.67 -29.26
C PRO A 129 4.03 -1.26 -27.86
N ALA A 130 4.76 -2.34 -27.55
CA ALA A 130 4.69 -3.04 -26.26
C ALA A 130 4.99 -2.11 -25.06
N TYR A 131 5.98 -1.22 -25.19
CA TYR A 131 6.36 -0.24 -24.17
C TYR A 131 5.35 0.89 -23.96
N VAL A 132 4.25 0.92 -24.71
CA VAL A 132 3.09 1.79 -24.44
C VAL A 132 1.94 0.99 -23.85
N ILE A 133 1.62 -0.17 -24.43
CA ILE A 133 0.45 -0.95 -24.01
C ILE A 133 0.68 -1.61 -22.64
N ALA A 134 1.85 -2.21 -22.40
CA ALA A 134 2.14 -2.85 -21.12
C ALA A 134 2.00 -1.90 -19.94
N PRO A 135 2.73 -0.78 -19.87
CA PRO A 135 2.64 0.11 -18.72
C PRO A 135 1.23 0.72 -18.57
N ALA A 136 0.54 1.07 -19.67
CA ALA A 136 -0.84 1.53 -19.60
C ALA A 136 -1.80 0.48 -19.00
N ALA A 137 -1.70 -0.78 -19.46
CA ALA A 137 -2.58 -1.85 -18.97
C ALA A 137 -2.37 -2.14 -17.48
N PHE A 138 -1.11 -2.19 -17.03
CA PHE A 138 -0.79 -2.43 -15.62
C PHE A 138 -1.20 -1.23 -14.74
N THR A 139 -0.84 0.00 -15.12
CA THR A 139 -1.21 1.20 -14.36
C THR A 139 -2.73 1.36 -14.23
N VAL A 140 -3.50 1.15 -15.30
CA VAL A 140 -4.97 1.22 -15.23
C VAL A 140 -5.51 0.18 -14.25
N MET A 141 -4.99 -1.05 -14.28
CA MET A 141 -5.45 -2.11 -13.37
C MET A 141 -5.05 -1.84 -11.91
N GLU A 142 -3.90 -1.20 -11.65
CA GLU A 142 -3.53 -0.72 -10.32
C GLU A 142 -4.49 0.38 -9.81
N LEU A 143 -4.79 1.36 -10.65
CA LEU A 143 -5.73 2.43 -10.32
C LEU A 143 -7.15 1.91 -10.05
N VAL A 144 -7.57 0.86 -10.75
CA VAL A 144 -8.86 0.21 -10.50
C VAL A 144 -8.82 -0.58 -9.19
N ARG A 145 -7.74 -1.32 -8.94
CA ARG A 145 -7.54 -2.11 -7.70
C ARG A 145 -7.56 -1.25 -6.43
N GLY A 146 -7.08 0.00 -6.51
CA GLY A 146 -7.09 0.94 -5.39
C GLY A 146 -8.42 1.65 -5.12
N ARG A 147 -9.51 1.32 -5.85
CA ARG A 147 -10.81 2.02 -5.76
C ARG A 147 -11.94 1.10 -5.32
N GLY A 148 -13.02 1.72 -4.82
CA GLY A 148 -14.24 1.04 -4.38
C GLY A 148 -14.13 0.53 -2.93
N GLU A 149 -15.18 -0.15 -2.48
CA GLU A 149 -15.29 -0.63 -1.09
C GLU A 149 -14.27 -1.73 -0.73
N LEU A 150 -13.71 -2.41 -1.73
CA LEU A 150 -12.62 -3.39 -1.60
C LEU A 150 -11.28 -2.84 -2.12
N GLY A 151 -11.17 -1.52 -2.26
CA GLY A 151 -9.97 -0.87 -2.78
C GLY A 151 -8.78 -1.17 -1.88
N PHE A 152 -7.75 -1.81 -2.43
CA PHE A 152 -6.56 -2.19 -1.68
C PHE A 152 -5.29 -1.93 -2.52
N PRO A 153 -4.74 -0.70 -2.47
CA PRO A 153 -3.59 -0.28 -3.28
C PRO A 153 -2.23 -0.77 -2.72
N TRP A 154 -2.20 -1.88 -1.98
CA TRP A 154 -0.93 -2.42 -1.45
C TRP A 154 -0.03 -2.92 -2.58
N GLY A 155 1.28 -2.68 -2.49
CA GLY A 155 2.23 -3.21 -3.47
C GLY A 155 2.07 -2.65 -4.89
N GLU A 156 1.82 -1.35 -5.04
CA GLU A 156 1.96 -0.68 -6.35
C GLU A 156 3.39 -0.83 -6.88
N ILE A 157 3.54 -1.09 -8.18
CA ILE A 157 4.84 -1.35 -8.84
C ILE A 157 5.83 -0.22 -8.59
N GLY A 158 5.35 1.02 -8.47
CA GLY A 158 6.19 2.19 -8.17
C GLY A 158 6.97 2.08 -6.85
N TYR A 159 6.44 1.37 -5.85
CA TYR A 159 7.10 1.20 -4.55
C TYR A 159 8.40 0.39 -4.64
N THR A 160 8.64 -0.35 -5.73
CA THR A 160 9.93 -1.03 -5.97
C THR A 160 11.11 -0.05 -6.01
N GLN A 161 10.86 1.25 -6.22
CA GLN A 161 11.90 2.28 -6.31
C GLN A 161 12.16 3.02 -4.99
N VAL A 162 11.44 2.71 -3.90
CA VAL A 162 11.57 3.43 -2.62
C VAL A 162 12.97 3.32 -2.01
N ALA A 163 13.60 2.16 -2.13
CA ALA A 163 14.94 1.92 -1.57
C ALA A 163 16.06 2.66 -2.31
N PHE A 164 15.77 3.27 -3.46
CA PHE A 164 16.73 4.04 -4.24
C PHE A 164 16.23 5.45 -4.50
N LEU A 165 16.59 6.37 -3.59
CA LEU A 165 16.14 7.76 -3.56
C LEU A 165 16.25 8.52 -4.90
N PRO A 166 17.33 8.37 -5.71
CA PRO A 166 17.41 9.02 -7.02
C PRO A 166 16.26 8.63 -7.95
N SER A 167 15.94 7.34 -8.09
CA SER A 167 14.79 6.88 -8.87
C SER A 167 13.47 7.38 -8.29
N LEU A 168 13.34 7.37 -6.95
CA LEU A 168 12.13 7.76 -6.25
C LEU A 168 11.73 9.22 -6.53
N GLN A 169 12.68 10.11 -6.84
CA GLN A 169 12.38 11.52 -7.12
C GLN A 169 11.41 11.71 -8.27
N PHE A 170 11.32 10.76 -9.21
CA PHE A 170 10.37 10.82 -10.32
C PHE A 170 8.91 10.86 -9.86
N ALA A 171 8.61 10.34 -8.65
CA ALA A 171 7.29 10.42 -8.04
C ALA A 171 6.82 11.87 -7.84
N ALA A 172 7.72 12.85 -7.71
CA ALA A 172 7.34 14.26 -7.57
C ALA A 172 6.71 14.86 -8.84
N VAL A 173 6.91 14.24 -10.01
CA VAL A 173 6.34 14.68 -11.29
C VAL A 173 5.12 13.85 -11.67
N ALA A 174 5.22 12.52 -11.53
CA ALA A 174 4.25 11.60 -12.09
C ALA A 174 3.47 10.77 -11.05
N GLY A 175 3.72 11.01 -9.75
CA GLY A 175 3.20 10.20 -8.67
C GLY A 175 3.71 8.75 -8.69
N VAL A 176 3.26 7.95 -7.73
CA VAL A 176 3.65 6.52 -7.62
C VAL A 176 3.23 5.71 -8.85
N SER A 177 2.06 5.99 -9.41
CA SER A 177 1.56 5.30 -10.60
C SER A 177 2.42 5.61 -11.84
N GLY A 178 2.97 6.82 -11.94
CA GLY A 178 3.92 7.18 -13.00
C GLY A 178 5.27 6.48 -12.87
N VAL A 179 5.76 6.28 -11.64
CA VAL A 179 6.95 5.44 -11.37
C VAL A 179 6.67 3.99 -11.78
N GLY A 180 5.50 3.45 -11.44
CA GLY A 180 5.08 2.11 -11.86
C GLY A 180 5.02 1.98 -13.39
N PHE A 181 4.40 2.95 -14.07
CA PHE A 181 4.37 3.03 -15.54
C PHE A 181 5.79 2.98 -16.12
N TRP A 182 6.69 3.79 -15.59
CA TRP A 182 8.09 3.86 -16.03
C TRP A 182 8.85 2.53 -15.88
N VAL A 183 8.68 1.85 -14.75
CA VAL A 183 9.28 0.52 -14.50
C VAL A 183 8.79 -0.49 -15.53
N VAL A 184 7.47 -0.58 -15.76
CA VAL A 184 6.88 -1.52 -16.73
C VAL A 184 7.30 -1.18 -18.16
N ALA A 185 7.35 0.10 -18.53
CA ALA A 185 7.80 0.56 -19.84
C ALA A 185 9.25 0.15 -20.12
N THR A 186 10.12 0.27 -19.12
CA THR A 186 11.52 -0.18 -19.19
C THR A 186 11.60 -1.70 -19.37
N GLY A 187 10.85 -2.47 -18.57
CA GLY A 187 10.78 -3.92 -18.71
C GLY A 187 10.27 -4.38 -20.08
N ALA A 188 9.36 -3.62 -20.70
CA ALA A 188 8.90 -3.88 -22.06
C ALA A 188 9.98 -3.66 -23.11
N LEU A 189 10.82 -2.63 -22.96
CA LEU A 189 11.97 -2.42 -23.85
C LEU A 189 13.01 -3.53 -23.70
N VAL A 190 13.26 -4.01 -22.48
CA VAL A 190 14.13 -5.17 -22.22
C VAL A 190 13.57 -6.44 -22.89
N ALA A 191 12.26 -6.68 -22.79
CA ALA A 191 11.61 -7.79 -23.50
C ALA A 191 11.77 -7.68 -25.02
N LEU A 192 11.60 -6.48 -25.60
CA LEU A 192 11.82 -6.26 -27.03
C LEU A 192 13.29 -6.47 -27.44
N ALA A 193 14.24 -6.07 -26.60
CA ALA A 193 15.66 -6.32 -26.83
C ALA A 193 15.96 -7.83 -26.93
N ALA A 194 15.42 -8.61 -26.00
CA ALA A 194 15.57 -10.06 -25.98
C ALA A 194 14.88 -10.74 -27.17
N ARG A 195 13.66 -10.31 -27.52
CA ARG A 195 12.88 -10.91 -28.61
C ARG A 195 13.43 -10.59 -29.99
N GLU A 196 13.71 -9.32 -30.27
CA GLU A 196 14.18 -8.89 -31.59
C GLU A 196 15.70 -9.05 -31.77
N ARG A 197 16.43 -9.30 -30.68
CA ARG A 197 17.90 -9.34 -30.63
C ARG A 197 18.55 -8.07 -31.20
N ARG A 198 17.91 -6.92 -30.95
CA ARG A 198 18.36 -5.59 -31.43
C ARG A 198 18.88 -4.73 -30.28
N GLY A 199 20.14 -4.32 -30.36
CA GLY A 199 20.81 -3.48 -29.35
C GLY A 199 20.15 -2.11 -29.13
N ARG A 200 19.43 -1.56 -30.12
CA ARG A 200 18.68 -0.30 -29.95
C ARG A 200 17.71 -0.33 -28.77
N TRP A 201 17.10 -1.48 -28.48
CA TRP A 201 16.10 -1.58 -27.42
C TRP A 201 16.73 -1.61 -26.04
N ILE A 202 17.91 -2.23 -25.89
CA ILE A 202 18.65 -2.16 -24.62
C ILE A 202 19.18 -0.73 -24.38
N PHE A 203 19.61 -0.04 -25.45
CA PHE A 203 19.99 1.37 -25.36
C PHE A 203 18.81 2.25 -24.90
N LEU A 204 17.62 2.08 -25.50
CA LEU A 204 16.42 2.80 -25.09
C LEU A 204 15.96 2.44 -23.68
N ALA A 205 16.06 1.16 -23.29
CA ALA A 205 15.76 0.73 -21.92
C ALA A 205 16.71 1.38 -20.91
N ALA A 206 18.01 1.41 -21.20
CA ALA A 206 19.01 2.07 -20.35
C ALA A 206 18.76 3.58 -20.28
N LEU A 207 18.48 4.24 -21.40
CA LEU A 207 18.14 5.67 -21.41
C LEU A 207 16.90 5.96 -20.58
N LEU A 208 15.86 5.12 -20.71
CA LEU A 208 14.63 5.29 -19.96
C LEU A 208 14.84 5.03 -18.46
N ALA A 209 15.61 4.02 -18.07
CA ALA A 209 15.94 3.72 -16.67
C ALA A 209 16.88 4.77 -16.04
N LEU A 210 17.83 5.31 -16.80
CA LEU A 210 18.82 6.25 -16.27
C LEU A 210 18.33 7.70 -16.29
N GLY A 211 17.49 8.11 -17.25
CA GLY A 211 17.05 9.50 -17.39
C GLY A 211 16.40 10.08 -16.12
N PRO A 212 15.25 9.55 -15.66
CA PRO A 212 14.59 10.00 -14.43
C PRO A 212 15.46 9.82 -13.19
N THR A 213 16.27 8.77 -13.16
CA THR A 213 17.20 8.46 -12.06
C THR A 213 18.30 9.51 -11.93
N LEU A 214 18.94 9.89 -13.04
CA LEU A 214 19.98 10.91 -13.08
C LEU A 214 19.41 12.29 -12.78
N TRP A 215 18.21 12.60 -13.31
CA TRP A 215 17.50 13.82 -12.94
C TRP A 215 17.20 13.86 -11.44
N GLY A 216 16.77 12.74 -10.85
CA GLY A 216 16.53 12.63 -9.43
C GLY A 216 17.80 12.79 -8.58
N ALA A 217 18.91 12.21 -9.02
CA ALA A 217 20.22 12.41 -8.38
C ALA A 217 20.63 13.89 -8.43
N TYR A 218 20.46 14.55 -9.57
CA TYR A 218 20.71 15.99 -9.72
C TYR A 218 19.81 16.83 -8.79
N ARG A 219 18.51 16.52 -8.74
CA ARG A 219 17.55 17.21 -7.87
C ARG A 219 17.95 17.08 -6.39
N LEU A 220 18.31 15.88 -5.94
CA LEU A 220 18.78 15.64 -4.58
C LEU A 220 20.05 16.43 -4.26
N ALA A 221 21.02 16.44 -5.20
CA ALA A 221 22.26 17.19 -5.05
C ALA A 221 22.05 18.72 -5.06
N SER A 222 21.00 19.20 -5.73
CA SER A 222 20.70 20.64 -5.86
C SER A 222 19.84 21.19 -4.72
N ALA A 223 19.31 20.35 -3.84
CA ALA A 223 18.46 20.76 -2.73
C ALA A 223 19.30 21.44 -1.62
N THR A 224 19.49 22.75 -1.75
CA THR A 224 20.34 23.58 -0.89
C THR A 224 19.55 24.37 0.16
N ASP A 225 18.32 24.77 -0.14
CA ASP A 225 17.43 25.44 0.80
C ASP A 225 16.50 24.43 1.50
N ARG A 226 16.59 24.36 2.83
CA ARG A 226 15.73 23.50 3.66
C ARG A 226 14.61 24.29 4.35
N GLY A 227 14.56 25.61 4.16
CA GLY A 227 13.63 26.49 4.85
C GLY A 227 13.84 26.48 6.38
N PRO A 228 12.91 27.08 7.14
CA PRO A 228 12.92 27.01 8.59
C PRO A 228 12.65 25.57 9.05
N SER A 229 13.44 25.10 10.02
CA SER A 229 13.27 23.79 10.67
C SER A 229 12.67 23.95 12.06
N ILE A 230 11.77 23.04 12.44
CA ILE A 230 11.30 22.90 13.82
C ILE A 230 11.79 21.58 14.42
N ARG A 231 11.98 21.52 15.74
CA ARG A 231 12.17 20.24 16.43
C ARG A 231 10.82 19.65 16.84
N VAL A 232 10.64 18.36 16.56
CA VAL A 232 9.40 17.62 16.82
C VAL A 232 9.71 16.45 17.75
N ALA A 233 8.96 16.29 18.84
CA ALA A 233 8.98 15.09 19.66
C ALA A 233 7.96 14.08 19.12
N LEU A 234 8.44 12.99 18.49
CA LEU A 234 7.61 11.85 18.10
C LEU A 234 7.58 10.84 19.25
N VAL A 235 6.46 10.77 19.97
CA VAL A 235 6.33 9.89 21.14
C VAL A 235 5.97 8.48 20.69
N GLN A 236 6.67 7.47 21.20
CA GLN A 236 6.41 6.06 20.91
C GLN A 236 6.49 5.24 22.20
N PRO A 237 5.35 5.02 22.90
CA PRO A 237 5.34 4.37 24.21
C PRO A 237 5.47 2.84 24.13
N ASN A 238 5.51 2.26 22.92
CA ASN A 238 5.70 0.81 22.71
C ASN A 238 4.73 -0.09 23.50
N VAL A 239 3.51 0.40 23.77
CA VAL A 239 2.45 -0.33 24.47
C VAL A 239 1.96 -1.49 23.62
N ARG A 240 1.88 -2.69 24.21
CA ARG A 240 1.37 -3.88 23.53
C ARG A 240 -0.14 -3.77 23.30
N ASN A 241 -0.61 -4.31 22.17
CA ASN A 241 -2.03 -4.16 21.78
C ASN A 241 -3.00 -4.87 22.74
N ASP A 242 -2.60 -6.01 23.30
CA ASP A 242 -3.35 -6.79 24.29
C ASP A 242 -3.46 -6.10 25.67
N GLU A 243 -2.53 -5.19 25.97
CA GLU A 243 -2.48 -4.45 27.23
C GLU A 243 -3.08 -3.04 27.13
N LYS A 244 -3.09 -2.46 25.92
CA LYS A 244 -3.43 -1.05 25.65
C LYS A 244 -4.81 -0.66 26.18
N TRP A 245 -5.79 -1.53 25.99
CA TRP A 245 -7.19 -1.22 26.29
C TRP A 245 -7.64 -1.63 27.69
N LEU A 246 -6.75 -2.20 28.50
CA LEU A 246 -7.03 -2.60 29.89
C LEU A 246 -7.12 -1.36 30.79
N PRO A 247 -8.24 -1.12 31.49
CA PRO A 247 -8.41 0.05 32.35
C PRO A 247 -7.32 0.24 33.41
N GLU A 248 -6.80 -0.86 33.96
CA GLU A 248 -5.72 -0.88 34.95
C GLU A 248 -4.38 -0.36 34.43
N ASN A 249 -4.12 -0.46 33.11
CA ASN A 249 -2.89 0.01 32.49
C ASN A 249 -2.96 1.47 32.06
N ARG A 250 -4.17 2.05 31.99
CA ARG A 250 -4.41 3.39 31.44
C ARG A 250 -3.55 4.46 32.11
N GLU A 251 -3.45 4.44 33.43
CA GLU A 251 -2.70 5.43 34.19
C GLU A 251 -1.20 5.37 33.86
N ALA A 252 -0.62 4.17 33.88
CA ALA A 252 0.78 3.96 33.51
C ALA A 252 1.06 4.40 32.05
N ILE A 253 0.14 4.12 31.12
CA ILE A 253 0.27 4.53 29.70
C ILE A 253 0.29 6.07 29.58
N PHE A 254 -0.62 6.77 30.25
CA PHE A 254 -0.63 8.24 30.22
C PHE A 254 0.63 8.82 30.87
N GLU A 255 1.08 8.28 32.00
CA GLU A 255 2.31 8.71 32.66
C GLU A 255 3.55 8.52 31.77
N GLU A 256 3.66 7.38 31.09
CA GLU A 256 4.74 7.12 30.12
C GLU A 256 4.69 8.10 28.95
N LEU A 257 3.50 8.34 28.38
CA LEU A 257 3.30 9.34 27.33
C LEU A 257 3.73 10.75 27.79
N ALA A 258 3.35 11.15 29.02
CA ALA A 258 3.78 12.42 29.59
C ALA A 258 5.29 12.50 29.77
N GLU A 259 5.94 11.45 30.29
CA GLU A 259 7.37 11.49 30.53
C GLU A 259 8.17 11.56 29.22
N LEU A 260 7.78 10.79 28.21
CA LEU A 260 8.37 10.88 26.87
C LEU A 260 8.15 12.26 26.23
N SER A 261 6.98 12.87 26.48
CA SER A 261 6.68 14.22 26.00
C SER A 261 7.56 15.27 26.67
N ARG A 262 7.70 15.21 28.00
CA ARG A 262 8.58 16.10 28.77
C ARG A 262 10.03 15.94 28.34
N GLU A 263 10.49 14.71 28.11
CA GLU A 263 11.84 14.46 27.62
C GLU A 263 12.07 15.09 26.25
N GLY A 264 11.12 14.93 25.31
CA GLY A 264 11.18 15.59 24.01
C GLY A 264 11.28 17.12 24.13
N VAL A 265 10.49 17.73 25.00
CA VAL A 265 10.53 19.18 25.27
C VAL A 265 11.84 19.60 25.92
N ARG A 266 12.38 18.83 26.88
CA ARG A 266 13.71 19.07 27.46
C ARG A 266 14.83 19.03 26.41
N GLN A 267 14.67 18.22 25.36
CA GLN A 267 15.58 18.17 24.20
C GLN A 267 15.34 19.29 23.17
N GLY A 268 14.40 20.21 23.46
CA GLY A 268 14.10 21.40 22.67
C GLY A 268 13.07 21.18 21.57
N ALA A 269 12.16 20.21 21.72
CA ALA A 269 11.00 20.08 20.84
C ALA A 269 10.07 21.27 20.96
N GLU A 270 9.52 21.71 19.83
CA GLU A 270 8.58 22.84 19.70
C GLU A 270 7.13 22.37 19.51
N ILE A 271 6.94 21.06 19.32
CA ILE A 271 5.64 20.38 19.21
C ILE A 271 5.82 18.90 19.61
N VAL A 272 4.80 18.34 20.26
CA VAL A 272 4.75 16.92 20.65
C VAL A 272 3.69 16.19 19.83
N LEU A 273 4.06 15.04 19.26
CA LEU A 273 3.16 14.17 18.48
C LEU A 273 3.03 12.81 19.16
N TRP A 274 1.81 12.44 19.55
CA TRP A 274 1.48 11.08 20.01
C TRP A 274 0.90 10.25 18.86
N PRO A 275 1.05 8.91 18.91
CA PRO A 275 0.62 8.02 17.82
C PRO A 275 -0.92 7.89 17.72
N GLU A 276 -1.36 7.13 16.72
CA GLU A 276 -2.76 6.74 16.54
C GLU A 276 -3.29 6.05 17.80
N THR A 277 -4.50 6.45 18.21
CA THR A 277 -5.19 5.94 19.41
C THR A 277 -4.31 5.89 20.66
N ALA A 278 -3.39 6.83 20.83
CA ALA A 278 -2.46 6.88 21.97
C ALA A 278 -3.18 6.99 23.31
N ALA A 279 -4.29 7.73 23.36
CA ALA A 279 -5.17 7.78 24.52
C ALA A 279 -6.06 6.51 24.56
N PRO A 280 -5.89 5.59 25.54
CA PRO A 280 -6.66 4.35 25.61
C PRO A 280 -8.03 4.58 26.29
N CYS A 281 -8.72 5.63 25.85
CA CYS A 281 -10.07 6.02 26.24
C CYS A 281 -10.67 6.95 25.19
N TYR A 282 -11.98 7.19 25.27
CA TYR A 282 -12.66 8.22 24.50
C TYR A 282 -12.31 9.60 25.06
N LEU A 283 -11.10 10.10 24.74
CA LEU A 283 -10.46 11.20 25.45
C LEU A 283 -11.38 12.41 25.62
N LEU A 284 -12.00 12.87 24.54
CA LEU A 284 -12.80 14.11 24.55
C LEU A 284 -14.07 14.04 25.40
N LYS A 285 -14.46 12.85 25.85
CA LYS A 285 -15.61 12.61 26.73
C LYS A 285 -15.20 12.07 28.10
N ASP A 286 -13.91 11.90 28.32
CA ASP A 286 -13.38 11.40 29.57
C ASP A 286 -13.16 12.56 30.55
N GLY A 287 -13.94 12.57 31.63
CA GLY A 287 -13.90 13.65 32.63
C GLY A 287 -12.61 13.70 33.46
N ARG A 288 -11.78 12.65 33.43
CA ARG A 288 -10.47 12.62 34.12
C ARG A 288 -9.34 12.95 33.16
N TRP A 289 -9.31 12.28 32.01
CA TRP A 289 -8.15 12.29 31.13
C TRP A 289 -8.10 13.49 30.18
N LEU A 290 -9.23 14.06 29.77
CA LEU A 290 -9.20 15.30 28.99
C LEU A 290 -8.57 16.45 29.78
N PRO A 291 -9.04 16.82 30.99
CA PRO A 291 -8.41 17.88 31.77
C PRO A 291 -6.93 17.59 32.08
N TRP A 292 -6.59 16.32 32.29
CA TRP A 292 -5.20 15.91 32.52
C TRP A 292 -4.30 16.17 31.30
N VAL A 293 -4.76 15.83 30.09
CA VAL A 293 -4.03 16.11 28.84
C VAL A 293 -3.94 17.61 28.59
N GLN A 294 -5.00 18.37 28.86
CA GLN A 294 -4.97 19.83 28.75
C GLN A 294 -3.93 20.45 29.69
N ALA A 295 -3.91 20.01 30.95
CA ALA A 295 -2.91 20.45 31.92
C ALA A 295 -1.48 20.04 31.53
N LEU A 296 -1.31 18.87 30.91
CA LEU A 296 -0.02 18.46 30.36
C LEU A 296 0.41 19.41 29.23
N ALA A 297 -0.45 19.70 28.25
CA ALA A 297 -0.16 20.60 27.15
C ALA A 297 0.22 22.01 27.63
N ASP A 298 -0.55 22.55 28.59
CA ASP A 298 -0.25 23.83 29.25
C ASP A 298 1.12 23.79 29.97
N SER A 299 1.41 22.72 30.70
CA SER A 299 2.69 22.56 31.42
C SER A 299 3.91 22.42 30.50
N LEU A 300 3.73 21.89 29.29
CA LEU A 300 4.81 21.71 28.33
C LEU A 300 5.11 23.00 27.55
N ASP A 301 4.20 23.98 27.54
CA ASP A 301 4.27 25.23 26.77
C ASP A 301 4.60 25.03 25.28
N VAL A 302 4.16 23.89 24.72
CA VAL A 302 4.27 23.56 23.29
C VAL A 302 2.97 22.90 22.83
N PRO A 303 2.56 23.08 21.55
CA PRO A 303 1.41 22.39 21.02
C PRO A 303 1.56 20.86 21.09
N MET A 304 0.44 20.17 21.24
CA MET A 304 0.37 18.71 21.26
C MET A 304 -0.64 18.21 20.24
N PHE A 305 -0.23 17.31 19.35
CA PHE A 305 -1.15 16.57 18.49
C PHE A 305 -1.14 15.09 18.87
N LEU A 306 -2.31 14.48 19.03
CA LEU A 306 -2.43 13.10 19.44
C LEU A 306 -3.58 12.38 18.77
N GLY A 307 -3.44 11.07 18.59
CA GLY A 307 -4.53 10.18 18.18
C GLY A 307 -5.37 9.72 19.37
N THR A 308 -6.69 9.71 19.19
CA THR A 308 -7.67 9.22 20.16
C THR A 308 -8.85 8.55 19.45
N THR A 309 -9.64 7.78 20.18
CA THR A 309 -10.95 7.34 19.71
C THR A 309 -12.03 8.28 20.23
N ASP A 310 -13.12 8.39 19.47
CA ASP A 310 -14.33 9.05 19.93
C ASP A 310 -15.55 8.31 19.41
N TYR A 311 -16.72 8.69 19.90
CA TYR A 311 -17.99 8.19 19.40
C TYR A 311 -18.99 9.32 19.21
N GLU A 312 -20.11 9.06 18.54
CA GLU A 312 -21.27 9.94 18.53
C GLU A 312 -22.53 9.10 18.67
N ILE A 313 -23.48 9.59 19.46
CA ILE A 313 -24.79 8.95 19.60
C ILE A 313 -25.70 9.60 18.58
N VAL A 314 -26.06 8.85 17.55
CA VAL A 314 -26.96 9.31 16.50
C VAL A 314 -28.38 8.87 16.85
N GLN A 315 -29.32 9.80 16.78
CA GLN A 315 -30.74 9.55 16.97
C GLN A 315 -31.51 10.01 15.73
N GLU A 316 -32.08 9.05 14.99
CA GLU A 316 -32.98 9.32 13.86
C GLU A 316 -34.34 8.65 14.12
N GLY A 317 -35.35 9.48 14.41
CA GLY A 317 -36.67 8.99 14.80
C GLY A 317 -36.63 8.17 16.09
N ASN A 318 -37.08 6.91 16.01
CA ASN A 318 -37.03 5.94 17.13
C ASN A 318 -35.76 5.09 17.14
N GLU A 319 -34.88 5.24 16.14
CA GLU A 319 -33.63 4.49 16.06
C GLU A 319 -32.50 5.28 16.72
N ARG A 320 -31.71 4.57 17.53
CA ARG A 320 -30.53 5.11 18.22
C ARG A 320 -29.37 4.17 18.01
N TRP A 321 -28.26 4.68 17.50
CA TRP A 321 -27.03 3.92 17.34
C TRP A 321 -25.82 4.76 17.71
N VAL A 322 -24.69 4.08 17.89
CA VAL A 322 -23.40 4.71 18.18
C VAL A 322 -22.55 4.61 16.92
N THR A 323 -21.90 5.70 16.56
CA THR A 323 -20.86 5.72 15.52
C THR A 323 -19.54 5.96 16.21
N TYR A 324 -18.52 5.19 15.84
CA TYR A 324 -17.17 5.35 16.38
C TYR A 324 -16.28 6.06 15.36
N SER A 325 -15.31 6.81 15.85
CA SER A 325 -14.34 7.51 15.03
C SER A 325 -12.94 7.37 15.63
N ASN A 326 -11.96 7.27 14.74
CA ASN A 326 -10.57 7.41 15.06
C ASN A 326 -10.17 8.83 14.66
N ALA A 327 -9.65 9.62 15.60
CA ALA A 327 -9.47 11.05 15.46
C ALA A 327 -8.07 11.49 15.85
N GLY A 328 -7.53 12.47 15.14
CA GLY A 328 -6.40 13.28 15.58
C GLY A 328 -6.90 14.60 16.15
N VAL A 329 -6.40 14.98 17.32
CA VAL A 329 -6.76 16.23 18.00
C VAL A 329 -5.53 17.08 18.29
N LEU A 330 -5.67 18.41 18.22
CA LEU A 330 -4.62 19.39 18.45
C LEU A 330 -4.96 20.25 19.67
N PHE A 331 -4.06 20.24 20.66
CA PHE A 331 -4.05 21.16 21.78
C PHE A 331 -2.98 22.22 21.56
N ASP A 332 -3.31 23.48 21.85
CA ASP A 332 -2.32 24.56 21.83
C ASP A 332 -1.48 24.60 23.12
N ARG A 333 -0.62 25.62 23.23
CA ARG A 333 0.27 25.81 24.39
C ARG A 333 -0.45 26.10 25.71
N ARG A 334 -1.75 26.42 25.68
CA ARG A 334 -2.58 26.69 26.87
C ARG A 334 -3.44 25.49 27.25
N GLY A 335 -3.30 24.38 26.52
CA GLY A 335 -4.17 23.22 26.66
C GLY A 335 -5.55 23.39 26.05
N ASP A 336 -5.77 24.42 25.22
CA ASP A 336 -7.04 24.60 24.52
C ASP A 336 -7.10 23.68 23.30
N LEU A 337 -8.22 22.97 23.13
CA LEU A 337 -8.48 22.15 21.94
C LEU A 337 -8.74 23.07 20.74
N THR A 338 -7.78 23.15 19.81
CA THR A 338 -7.82 24.08 18.66
C THR A 338 -8.05 23.41 17.31
N GLY A 339 -7.95 22.07 17.25
CA GLY A 339 -8.19 21.34 16.00
C GLY A 339 -8.59 19.88 16.21
N ARG A 340 -9.35 19.36 15.25
CA ARG A 340 -9.75 17.95 15.17
C ARG A 340 -9.82 17.50 13.72
N MET A 341 -9.40 16.26 13.46
CA MET A 341 -9.58 15.58 12.18
C MET A 341 -9.95 14.12 12.41
N ASP A 342 -11.07 13.69 11.84
CA ASP A 342 -11.50 12.29 11.86
C ASP A 342 -10.94 11.51 10.66
N LYS A 343 -10.67 10.22 10.86
CA LYS A 343 -10.19 9.31 9.84
C LYS A 343 -11.24 9.14 8.73
N ILE A 344 -10.89 9.60 7.52
CA ILE A 344 -11.82 9.63 6.38
C ILE A 344 -11.96 8.26 5.70
N ARG A 345 -10.84 7.53 5.57
CA ARG A 345 -10.80 6.22 4.90
C ARG A 345 -10.53 5.14 5.93
N LEU A 346 -11.56 4.36 6.21
CA LEU A 346 -11.51 3.28 7.17
C LEU A 346 -10.92 2.02 6.54
N VAL A 347 -10.31 1.16 7.37
CA VAL A 347 -9.77 -0.13 6.95
C VAL A 347 -10.91 -1.14 6.80
N PRO A 348 -11.13 -1.70 5.59
CA PRO A 348 -12.12 -2.76 5.38
C PRO A 348 -11.86 -3.96 6.30
N PHE A 349 -12.91 -4.49 6.91
CA PHE A 349 -12.91 -5.63 7.83
C PHE A 349 -12.17 -5.40 9.17
N GLY A 350 -11.54 -4.24 9.39
CA GLY A 350 -10.98 -3.85 10.68
C GLY A 350 -11.80 -2.75 11.38
N GLU A 351 -12.18 -1.71 10.62
CA GLU A 351 -12.93 -0.56 11.16
C GLU A 351 -14.37 -0.49 10.64
N TYR A 352 -14.69 -1.22 9.57
CA TYR A 352 -16.05 -1.36 9.07
C TYR A 352 -16.21 -2.64 8.25
N VAL A 353 -17.45 -3.09 8.08
CA VAL A 353 -17.78 -4.21 7.18
C VAL A 353 -18.19 -3.67 5.81
N PRO A 354 -17.44 -3.97 4.72
CA PRO A 354 -17.81 -3.58 3.37
C PRO A 354 -19.21 -4.06 2.99
N PHE A 355 -19.90 -3.28 2.18
CA PHE A 355 -21.25 -3.51 1.65
C PHE A 355 -22.36 -3.64 2.72
N SER A 356 -22.08 -3.42 4.00
CA SER A 356 -23.06 -3.50 5.10
C SER A 356 -24.22 -2.52 4.99
N ARG A 357 -24.06 -1.44 4.22
CA ARG A 357 -25.15 -0.53 3.85
C ARG A 357 -26.15 -1.18 2.90
N TRP A 358 -25.69 -2.04 1.99
CA TRP A 358 -26.48 -2.68 0.94
C TRP A 358 -26.96 -4.08 1.34
N ILE A 359 -26.22 -4.76 2.22
CA ILE A 359 -26.49 -6.13 2.65
C ILE A 359 -26.66 -6.13 4.17
N PRO A 360 -27.90 -6.02 4.69
CA PRO A 360 -28.17 -5.90 6.12
C PRO A 360 -27.63 -7.05 6.97
N LEU A 361 -27.49 -8.25 6.40
CA LEU A 361 -26.90 -9.41 7.08
C LEU A 361 -25.45 -9.15 7.53
N LEU A 362 -24.70 -8.34 6.77
CA LEU A 362 -23.30 -8.03 7.07
C LEU A 362 -23.13 -7.10 8.28
N ARG A 363 -24.19 -6.39 8.72
CA ARG A 363 -24.15 -5.59 9.97
C ARG A 363 -24.04 -6.45 11.23
N LYS A 364 -24.30 -7.75 11.12
CA LYS A 364 -24.21 -8.72 12.23
C LYS A 364 -22.84 -9.39 12.33
N VAL A 365 -21.95 -9.11 11.38
CA VAL A 365 -20.61 -9.70 11.36
C VAL A 365 -19.67 -8.73 12.06
N ASP A 366 -19.02 -9.20 13.11
CA ASP A 366 -18.00 -8.45 13.85
C ASP A 366 -16.66 -9.17 13.66
N PHE A 367 -15.69 -8.44 13.13
CA PHE A 367 -14.32 -8.92 12.89
C PHE A 367 -13.35 -8.45 13.99
N GLY A 368 -13.86 -7.85 15.07
CA GLY A 368 -13.06 -7.14 16.07
C GLY A 368 -12.68 -5.76 15.56
N GLU A 369 -13.02 -4.73 16.34
CA GLU A 369 -12.65 -3.34 16.05
C GLU A 369 -11.16 -3.11 16.39
N ALA A 370 -10.47 -2.33 15.55
CA ALA A 370 -9.07 -1.94 15.72
C ALA A 370 -8.89 -0.70 16.61
#